data_AF-A0A6P0YXD6-F1
#
_entry.id   AF-A0A6P0YXD6-F1
#
_cell.length_a   1.000
_cell.length_b   1.000
_cell.length_c   1.000
_cell.angle_alpha   90.00
_cell.angle_beta   90.00
_cell.angle_gamma   90.00
#
_symmetry.space_group_name_H-M   'P 1'
#
loop_
_entity.id
_entity.type
_entity.pdbx_description
1 polymer ?
#
loop_
_entity_poly.entity_id
_entity_poly.type
_entity_poly.pdbx_seq_one_letter_code
_entity_poly.pdbx_strand_id
1 'polypeptide(L)'
;MLNEAFEAVHRPQRHQAESDQGISNPLKQGDPPNDSLNNSPDGSQNSPFVSSINLYPDDLKPRIDTWNEKIYHAVNNGVYRCGFAQTQAAYDQACDELFTALDDIDTTLATQRYLCGSTLTLSDIRLFTTLFRFDIVYYGLFKCNRRRIQDYPNLSLYLRDIYQLPGVADTCDLEAIKRDYYGNLFPLNPGQIIPSGPDITNLLEPHHREKL
;
A
#
# COMPACT_ATOMS: atom_id res chain seq x y z
N MET A 1 -12.76 -8.09 8.70
CA MET A 1 -11.99 -9.06 7.90
C MET A 1 -11.27 -8.45 6.70
N LEU A 2 -11.91 -8.04 5.59
CA LEU A 2 -11.19 -7.26 4.54
C LEU A 2 -10.63 -5.96 5.13
N ASN A 3 -11.47 -5.22 5.86
CA ASN A 3 -11.02 -4.02 6.58
C ASN A 3 -9.87 -4.33 7.54
N GLU A 4 -9.89 -5.44 8.28
CA GLU A 4 -8.79 -5.82 9.19
C GLU A 4 -7.50 -6.17 8.43
N ALA A 5 -7.59 -6.80 7.26
CA ALA A 5 -6.43 -7.07 6.41
C ALA A 5 -5.86 -5.77 5.81
N PHE A 6 -6.71 -4.81 5.42
CA PHE A 6 -6.27 -3.49 4.98
C PHE A 6 -5.67 -2.68 6.14
N GLU A 7 -6.35 -2.60 7.29
CA GLU A 7 -5.89 -1.93 8.51
C GLU A 7 -4.57 -2.52 9.04
N ALA A 8 -4.39 -3.84 9.00
CA ALA A 8 -3.15 -4.49 9.42
C ALA A 8 -1.95 -4.13 8.53
N VAL A 9 -2.18 -3.86 7.24
CA VAL A 9 -1.13 -3.43 6.29
C VAL A 9 -0.94 -1.90 6.33
N HIS A 10 -1.86 -1.15 6.93
CA HIS A 10 -1.72 0.29 7.19
C HIS A 10 -0.78 0.62 8.35
N ARG A 11 -0.39 -0.36 9.20
CA ARG A 11 0.70 -0.16 10.17
C ARG A 11 1.97 0.30 9.45
N PRO A 12 2.80 1.16 10.07
CA PRO A 12 3.82 1.90 9.34
C PRO A 12 4.88 0.94 8.79
N GLN A 13 4.77 0.58 7.50
CA GLN A 13 5.86 0.00 6.71
C GLN A 13 7.13 0.87 6.82
N ARG A 14 6.95 2.15 7.18
CA ARG A 14 7.97 3.11 7.62
C ARG A 14 8.98 2.50 8.60
N HIS A 15 8.56 1.84 9.69
CA HIS A 15 9.51 1.40 10.71
C HIS A 15 10.45 0.30 10.20
N GLN A 16 9.93 -0.63 9.40
CA GLN A 16 10.73 -1.69 8.78
C GLN A 16 11.66 -1.13 7.69
N ALA A 17 11.18 -0.19 6.88
CA ALA A 17 12.00 0.46 5.87
C ALA A 17 13.09 1.35 6.49
N GLU A 18 12.79 2.08 7.57
CA GLU A 18 13.75 2.87 8.33
C GLU A 18 14.86 1.98 8.93
N SER A 19 14.50 0.80 9.48
CA SER A 19 15.49 -0.14 10.00
C SER A 19 16.39 -0.72 8.91
N ASP A 20 15.82 -1.09 7.76
CA ASP A 20 16.56 -1.68 6.64
C ASP A 20 17.53 -0.67 5.99
N GLN A 21 17.25 0.63 6.11
CA GLN A 21 18.08 1.72 5.57
C GLN A 21 19.00 2.37 6.62
N GLY A 22 18.99 1.90 7.87
CA GLY A 22 19.83 2.45 8.94
C GLY A 22 19.46 3.88 9.36
N ILE A 23 18.21 4.30 9.16
CA ILE A 23 17.74 5.67 9.42
C ILE A 23 17.16 5.72 10.83
N SER A 24 17.84 6.43 11.74
CA SER A 24 17.31 6.71 13.07
C SER A 24 16.52 8.02 13.06
N ASN A 25 15.21 7.93 13.27
CA ASN A 25 14.42 9.11 13.60
C ASN A 25 14.48 9.36 15.12
N PRO A 26 14.61 10.61 15.59
CA PRO A 26 14.49 10.89 17.02
C PRO A 26 13.08 10.52 17.47
N LEU A 27 12.99 9.46 18.29
CA LEU A 27 11.76 9.03 18.94
C LEU A 27 11.18 10.23 19.71
N LYS A 28 9.95 10.65 19.38
CA LYS A 28 9.17 11.45 20.31
C LYS A 28 8.70 10.53 21.43
N GLN A 29 9.17 10.79 22.64
CA GLN A 29 8.66 10.21 23.88
C GLN A 29 7.17 10.51 24.02
N GLY A 30 6.35 9.46 24.19
CA GLY A 30 4.99 9.61 24.71
C GLY A 30 3.96 8.66 24.13
N ASP A 31 4.14 7.35 24.29
CA ASP A 31 3.01 6.42 24.39
C ASP A 31 3.03 5.79 25.79
N PRO A 32 1.92 5.80 26.54
CA PRO A 32 1.86 5.18 27.86
C PRO A 32 1.98 3.65 27.74
N PRO A 33 2.47 2.97 28.80
CA PRO A 33 2.71 1.54 28.78
C PRO A 33 1.39 0.76 28.62
N ASN A 34 1.44 -0.20 27.69
CA ASN A 34 0.43 -1.20 27.44
C ASN A 34 0.28 -2.11 28.68
N ASP A 35 -0.81 -1.92 29.44
CA ASP A 35 -1.26 -2.90 30.42
C ASP A 35 -2.68 -3.36 30.06
N SER A 36 -2.91 -4.65 30.24
CA SER A 36 -4.17 -5.41 30.23
C SER A 36 -4.71 -5.95 28.90
N LEU A 37 -4.11 -7.08 28.47
CA LEU A 37 -4.88 -8.21 27.95
C LEU A 37 -5.51 -8.99 29.12
N ASN A 38 -6.76 -9.41 28.93
CA ASN A 38 -7.54 -10.44 29.64
C ASN A 38 -8.21 -10.10 30.99
N ASN A 39 -9.52 -9.84 30.95
CA ASN A 39 -10.56 -10.86 31.16
C ASN A 39 -11.93 -10.20 31.35
N SER A 40 -12.93 -10.59 30.54
CA SER A 40 -14.26 -10.93 31.06
C SER A 40 -15.06 -11.71 30.01
N PRO A 41 -15.82 -12.75 30.43
CA PRO A 41 -16.60 -13.59 29.55
C PRO A 41 -18.01 -13.03 29.42
N ASP A 42 -18.46 -12.74 28.21
CA ASP A 42 -19.90 -12.77 27.94
C ASP A 42 -20.15 -13.23 26.51
N GLY A 43 -20.89 -14.33 26.43
CA GLY A 43 -21.32 -14.89 25.17
C GLY A 43 -22.64 -14.25 24.77
N SER A 44 -22.74 -13.75 23.55
CA SER A 44 -24.03 -13.77 22.87
C SER A 44 -23.88 -13.66 21.35
N GLN A 45 -24.51 -14.63 20.69
CA GLN A 45 -25.02 -14.62 19.32
C GLN A 45 -24.03 -14.80 18.15
N ASN A 46 -23.98 -16.06 17.72
CA ASN A 46 -23.71 -16.45 16.34
C ASN A 46 -24.45 -15.54 15.35
N SER A 47 -23.70 -14.80 14.53
CA SER A 47 -24.21 -14.23 13.28
C SER A 47 -24.02 -15.28 12.17
N PRO A 48 -25.10 -15.84 11.59
CA PRO A 48 -24.99 -16.72 10.45
C PRO A 48 -24.79 -15.84 9.20
N PHE A 49 -23.81 -16.19 8.37
CA PHE A 49 -23.41 -15.50 7.12
C PHE A 49 -22.47 -14.30 7.26
N VAL A 50 -21.28 -14.52 7.83
CA VAL A 50 -20.09 -13.81 7.34
C VAL A 50 -19.22 -14.85 6.63
N SER A 51 -19.32 -14.95 5.31
CA SER A 51 -18.35 -15.74 4.55
C SER A 51 -16.99 -15.06 4.67
N SER A 52 -16.07 -15.65 5.42
CA SER A 52 -14.68 -15.18 5.48
C SER A 52 -14.05 -15.33 4.10
N ILE A 53 -13.63 -14.22 3.50
CA ILE A 53 -12.83 -14.26 2.26
C ILE A 53 -11.48 -14.89 2.60
N ASN A 54 -11.13 -15.97 1.92
CA ASN A 54 -9.81 -16.59 2.03
C ASN A 54 -8.82 -15.89 1.10
N LEU A 55 -7.99 -15.00 1.64
CA LEU A 55 -6.96 -14.27 0.89
C LEU A 55 -5.69 -15.08 0.63
N TYR A 56 -5.59 -16.30 1.19
CA TYR A 56 -4.41 -17.15 1.09
C TYR A 56 -4.78 -18.63 0.84
N PRO A 57 -5.55 -18.93 -0.22
CA PRO A 57 -6.02 -20.28 -0.51
C PRO A 57 -4.87 -21.19 -0.96
N ASP A 58 -4.93 -22.46 -0.58
CA ASP A 58 -3.84 -23.45 -0.72
C ASP A 58 -3.33 -23.59 -2.16
N ASP A 59 -4.22 -23.55 -3.13
CA ASP A 59 -3.93 -23.70 -4.56
C ASP A 59 -3.19 -22.49 -5.16
N LEU A 60 -3.33 -21.31 -4.56
CA LEU A 60 -2.66 -20.08 -5.03
C LEU A 60 -1.41 -19.72 -4.22
N LYS A 61 -1.14 -20.39 -3.08
CA LYS A 61 -0.01 -20.06 -2.19
C LYS A 61 1.33 -19.82 -2.91
N PRO A 62 1.83 -20.72 -3.79
CA PRO A 62 3.13 -20.53 -4.42
C PRO A 62 3.21 -19.26 -5.27
N ARG A 63 2.10 -18.91 -5.92
CA ARG A 63 1.98 -17.72 -6.75
C ARG A 63 1.83 -16.45 -5.90
N ILE A 64 1.07 -16.53 -4.81
CA ILE A 64 0.96 -15.44 -3.83
C ILE A 64 2.34 -15.12 -3.23
N ASP A 65 3.10 -16.14 -2.83
CA ASP A 65 4.45 -15.97 -2.27
C ASP A 65 5.40 -15.32 -3.28
N THR A 66 5.35 -15.75 -4.54
CA THR A 66 6.16 -15.16 -5.62
C THR A 66 5.84 -13.68 -5.82
N TRP A 67 4.56 -13.31 -5.85
CA TRP A 67 4.15 -11.92 -5.97
C TRP A 67 4.52 -11.11 -4.73
N ASN A 68 4.27 -11.65 -3.55
CA ASN A 68 4.57 -11.00 -2.28
C ASN A 68 6.05 -10.63 -2.15
N GLU A 69 6.94 -11.52 -2.56
CA GLU A 69 8.39 -11.27 -2.58
C GLU A 69 8.72 -10.12 -3.53
N LYS A 70 8.26 -10.19 -4.79
CA LYS A 70 8.49 -9.14 -5.79
C LYS A 70 7.95 -7.78 -5.34
N ILE A 71 6.72 -7.76 -4.84
CA ILE A 71 6.03 -6.53 -4.39
C ILE A 71 6.75 -5.95 -3.18
N TYR A 72 7.17 -6.78 -2.22
CA TYR A 72 7.91 -6.31 -1.05
C TYR A 72 9.20 -5.60 -1.46
N HIS A 73 10.06 -6.29 -2.22
CA HIS A 73 11.39 -5.79 -2.55
C HIS A 73 11.38 -4.59 -3.50
N ALA A 74 10.62 -4.70 -4.59
CA ALA A 74 10.68 -3.72 -5.67
C ALA A 74 9.65 -2.58 -5.52
N VAL A 75 8.54 -2.79 -4.80
CA VAL A 75 7.43 -1.82 -4.74
C VAL A 75 7.23 -1.27 -3.33
N ASN A 76 6.84 -2.10 -2.36
CA ASN A 76 6.57 -1.65 -0.99
C ASN A 76 7.81 -1.00 -0.36
N ASN A 77 8.97 -1.68 -0.41
CA ASN A 77 10.23 -1.13 0.08
C ASN A 77 10.91 -0.24 -0.97
N GLY A 78 10.69 -0.50 -2.26
CA GLY A 78 11.30 0.24 -3.37
C GLY A 78 11.01 1.75 -3.32
N VAL A 79 9.78 2.15 -2.98
CA VAL A 79 9.44 3.58 -2.84
C VAL A 79 10.22 4.25 -1.68
N TYR A 80 10.45 3.55 -0.57
CA TYR A 80 11.24 4.08 0.54
C TYR A 80 12.72 4.17 0.17
N ARG A 81 13.25 3.17 -0.53
CA ARG A 81 14.62 3.19 -1.07
C ARG A 81 14.82 4.40 -2.00
N CYS A 82 13.82 4.77 -2.80
CA CYS A 82 13.86 6.00 -3.58
C CYS A 82 13.86 7.25 -2.68
N GLY A 83 12.88 7.35 -1.78
CA GLY A 83 12.68 8.56 -0.97
C GLY A 83 13.83 8.87 -0.03
N PHE A 84 14.49 7.84 0.49
CA PHE A 84 15.56 7.95 1.48
C PHE A 84 16.97 7.74 0.92
N ALA A 85 17.11 7.55 -0.39
CA ALA A 85 18.43 7.41 -1.02
C ALA A 85 19.35 8.58 -0.65
N GLN A 86 20.58 8.26 -0.22
CA GLN A 86 21.60 9.24 0.16
C GLN A 86 22.53 9.60 -1.00
N THR A 87 22.45 8.88 -2.12
CA THR A 87 23.25 9.10 -3.32
C THR A 87 22.38 9.00 -4.57
N GLN A 88 22.78 9.70 -5.64
CA GLN A 88 22.08 9.65 -6.92
C GLN A 88 22.05 8.21 -7.48
N ALA A 89 23.17 7.48 -7.40
CA ALA A 89 23.24 6.11 -7.90
C ALA A 89 22.28 5.15 -7.16
N ALA A 90 22.16 5.28 -5.83
CA ALA A 90 21.23 4.47 -5.05
C ALA A 90 19.76 4.81 -5.40
N TYR A 91 19.46 6.09 -5.60
CA TYR A 91 18.15 6.53 -6.08
C TYR A 91 17.84 5.98 -7.47
N ASP A 92 18.77 6.13 -8.43
CA ASP A 92 18.57 5.71 -9.82
C ASP A 92 18.30 4.21 -9.89
N GLN A 93 19.09 3.41 -9.17
CA GLN A 93 18.88 1.96 -9.10
C GLN A 93 17.52 1.60 -8.49
N ALA A 94 17.16 2.19 -7.34
CA ALA A 94 15.88 1.90 -6.69
C ALA A 94 14.68 2.32 -7.57
N CYS A 95 14.81 3.45 -8.27
CA CYS A 95 13.80 3.97 -9.18
C CYS A 95 13.67 3.07 -10.43
N ASP A 96 14.78 2.60 -11.00
CA ASP A 96 14.78 1.62 -12.09
C ASP A 96 14.08 0.32 -11.71
N GLU A 97 14.43 -0.26 -10.55
CA GLU A 97 13.82 -1.49 -10.05
C GLU A 97 12.31 -1.32 -9.79
N LEU A 98 11.92 -0.20 -9.18
CA LEU A 98 10.52 0.13 -8.91
C LEU A 98 9.69 0.21 -10.19
N PHE A 99 10.12 1.00 -11.17
CA PHE A 99 9.35 1.21 -12.39
C PHE A 99 9.35 -0.03 -13.30
N THR A 100 10.43 -0.81 -13.31
CA THR A 100 10.44 -2.12 -13.98
C THR A 100 9.38 -3.05 -13.39
N ALA A 101 9.29 -3.12 -12.06
CA ALA A 101 8.29 -3.95 -11.40
C ALA A 101 6.85 -3.45 -11.64
N LEU A 102 6.61 -2.14 -11.63
CA LEU A 102 5.30 -1.56 -11.94
C LEU A 102 4.89 -1.84 -13.40
N ASP A 103 5.80 -1.73 -14.37
CA ASP A 103 5.54 -2.04 -15.77
C ASP A 103 5.21 -3.53 -15.98
N ASP A 104 5.91 -4.44 -15.29
CA ASP A 104 5.61 -5.88 -15.31
C ASP A 104 4.22 -6.20 -14.71
N ILE A 105 3.88 -5.53 -13.59
CA ILE A 105 2.58 -5.70 -12.94
C ILE A 105 1.47 -5.18 -13.86
N ASP A 106 1.63 -3.99 -14.44
CA ASP A 106 0.66 -3.44 -15.38
C ASP A 106 0.42 -4.38 -16.58
N THR A 107 1.50 -4.94 -17.14
CA THR A 107 1.44 -5.92 -18.22
C THR A 107 0.66 -7.18 -17.81
N THR A 108 0.89 -7.68 -16.58
CA THR A 108 0.13 -8.82 -16.04
C THR A 108 -1.36 -8.48 -15.92
N LEU A 109 -1.67 -7.31 -15.39
CA LEU A 109 -3.03 -6.84 -15.13
C LEU A 109 -3.81 -6.48 -16.41
N ALA A 110 -3.17 -6.48 -17.57
CA ALA A 110 -3.82 -6.34 -18.88
C ALA A 110 -4.74 -7.53 -19.23
N THR A 111 -4.44 -8.71 -18.69
CA THR A 111 -5.19 -9.95 -19.00
C THR A 111 -5.75 -10.65 -17.77
N GLN A 112 -5.40 -10.19 -16.57
CA GLN A 112 -5.85 -10.77 -15.31
C GLN A 112 -6.49 -9.68 -14.46
N ARG A 113 -7.65 -9.97 -13.86
CA ARG A 113 -8.31 -9.01 -12.97
C ARG A 113 -7.45 -8.66 -11.75
N TYR A 114 -6.83 -9.66 -11.13
CA TYR A 114 -5.94 -9.58 -9.96
C TYR A 114 -4.60 -10.28 -10.23
N LEU A 115 -3.60 -10.07 -9.36
CA LEU A 115 -2.25 -10.65 -9.51
C LEU A 115 -2.25 -12.18 -9.56
N CYS A 116 -3.20 -12.78 -8.83
CA CYS A 116 -3.40 -14.21 -8.73
C CYS A 116 -4.54 -14.76 -9.62
N GLY A 117 -5.04 -13.96 -10.58
CA GLY A 117 -5.98 -14.39 -11.61
C GLY A 117 -7.30 -13.64 -11.47
N SER A 118 -8.40 -14.36 -11.30
CA SER A 118 -9.75 -13.78 -11.13
C SER A 118 -10.16 -13.60 -9.66
N THR A 119 -9.38 -14.13 -8.72
CA THR A 119 -9.66 -14.07 -7.27
C THR A 119 -8.74 -13.07 -6.58
N LEU A 120 -9.31 -12.23 -5.70
CA LEU A 120 -8.56 -11.31 -4.84
C LEU A 120 -7.75 -12.10 -3.80
N THR A 121 -6.46 -11.80 -3.65
CA THR A 121 -5.55 -12.48 -2.73
C THR A 121 -4.77 -11.51 -1.86
N LEU A 122 -3.99 -12.04 -0.91
CA LEU A 122 -3.11 -11.25 -0.05
C LEU A 122 -2.11 -10.39 -0.83
N SER A 123 -1.63 -10.85 -2.00
CA SER A 123 -0.73 -10.06 -2.85
C SER A 123 -1.38 -8.76 -3.31
N ASP A 124 -2.68 -8.81 -3.61
CA ASP A 124 -3.42 -7.64 -4.07
C ASP A 124 -3.57 -6.61 -2.96
N ILE A 125 -3.87 -7.07 -1.74
CA ILE A 125 -3.95 -6.21 -0.54
C ILE A 125 -2.59 -5.52 -0.30
N ARG A 126 -1.49 -6.28 -0.37
CA ARG A 126 -0.13 -5.75 -0.14
C ARG A 126 0.26 -4.71 -1.19
N LEU A 127 -0.07 -4.95 -2.47
CA LEU A 127 0.20 -3.99 -3.54
C LEU A 127 -0.68 -2.73 -3.40
N PHE A 128 -1.98 -2.91 -3.17
CA PHE A 128 -2.95 -1.81 -3.06
C PHE A 128 -2.50 -0.74 -2.07
N THR A 129 -2.02 -1.13 -0.89
CA THR A 129 -1.59 -0.16 0.13
C THR A 129 -0.48 0.78 -0.34
N THR A 130 0.43 0.31 -1.21
CA THR A 130 1.45 1.16 -1.82
C THR A 130 0.89 1.98 -2.98
N LEU A 131 0.07 1.38 -3.85
CA LEU A 131 -0.53 2.08 -5.00
C LEU A 131 -1.41 3.26 -4.58
N PHE A 132 -2.25 3.07 -3.55
CA PHE A 132 -3.11 4.13 -3.03
C PHE A 132 -2.30 5.37 -2.61
N ARG A 133 -1.17 5.16 -1.92
CA ARG A 133 -0.28 6.24 -1.44
C ARG A 133 0.64 6.80 -2.53
N PHE A 134 0.73 6.15 -3.69
CA PHE A 134 1.77 6.46 -4.67
C PHE A 134 1.64 7.88 -5.22
N ASP A 135 0.51 8.21 -5.84
CA ASP A 135 0.29 9.54 -6.41
C ASP A 135 0.13 10.62 -5.34
N ILE A 136 -0.33 10.23 -4.14
CA ILE A 136 -0.57 11.12 -3.00
C ILE A 136 0.75 11.57 -2.36
N VAL A 137 1.67 10.63 -2.18
CA VAL A 137 2.89 10.82 -1.39
C VAL A 137 4.13 10.49 -2.21
N TYR A 138 4.27 9.23 -2.64
CA TYR A 138 5.56 8.71 -3.11
C TYR A 138 6.03 9.38 -4.40
N TYR A 139 5.10 9.72 -5.29
CA TYR A 139 5.37 10.43 -6.53
C TYR A 139 6.12 11.75 -6.27
N GLY A 140 5.62 12.57 -5.33
CA GLY A 140 6.24 13.85 -4.97
C GLY A 140 7.35 13.69 -3.94
N LEU A 141 6.98 13.29 -2.72
CA LEU A 141 7.87 13.28 -1.55
C LEU A 141 9.06 12.35 -1.72
N PHE A 142 8.83 11.15 -2.25
CA PHE A 142 9.90 10.15 -2.46
C PHE A 142 10.53 10.23 -3.84
N LYS A 143 10.11 11.19 -4.67
CA LYS A 143 10.58 11.41 -6.04
C LYS A 143 10.36 10.18 -6.94
N CYS A 144 9.39 9.33 -6.66
CA CYS A 144 9.01 8.22 -7.54
C CYS A 144 8.22 8.75 -8.76
N ASN A 145 8.82 9.62 -9.57
CA ASN A 145 8.09 10.56 -10.42
C ASN A 145 8.18 10.29 -11.93
N ARG A 146 8.63 9.10 -12.36
CA ARG A 146 8.68 8.76 -13.80
C ARG A 146 7.30 8.63 -14.43
N ARG A 147 6.33 8.07 -13.69
CA ARG A 147 4.93 7.91 -14.10
C ARG A 147 4.04 7.85 -12.86
N ARG A 148 2.85 8.45 -12.91
CA ARG A 148 1.83 8.32 -11.87
C ARG A 148 1.07 7.00 -12.04
N ILE A 149 0.52 6.44 -10.97
CA ILE A 149 -0.34 5.25 -11.05
C ILE A 149 -1.56 5.52 -11.92
N GLN A 150 -2.12 6.74 -11.87
CA GLN A 150 -3.24 7.13 -12.73
C GLN A 150 -2.91 7.10 -14.24
N ASP A 151 -1.63 7.19 -14.62
CA ASP A 151 -1.20 7.20 -16.04
C ASP A 151 -0.94 5.78 -16.58
N TYR A 152 -1.01 4.76 -15.73
CA TYR A 152 -0.91 3.36 -16.15
C TYR A 152 -2.27 2.82 -16.63
N PRO A 153 -2.33 2.13 -17.78
CA PRO A 153 -3.61 1.70 -18.35
C PRO A 153 -4.31 0.61 -17.53
N ASN A 154 -3.57 -0.28 -16.85
CA ASN A 154 -4.15 -1.39 -16.11
C ASN A 154 -4.06 -1.20 -14.59
N LEU A 155 -2.92 -0.69 -14.08
CA LEU A 155 -2.72 -0.41 -12.66
C LEU A 155 -3.71 0.63 -12.12
N SER A 156 -4.03 1.68 -12.89
CA SER A 156 -5.02 2.68 -12.47
C SER A 156 -6.41 2.06 -12.28
N LEU A 157 -6.84 1.23 -13.24
CA LEU A 157 -8.12 0.54 -13.19
C LEU A 157 -8.14 -0.52 -12.08
N TYR A 158 -7.01 -1.20 -11.84
CA TYR A 158 -6.84 -2.15 -10.76
C TYR A 158 -6.96 -1.50 -9.39
N LEU A 159 -6.31 -0.33 -9.21
CA LEU A 159 -6.43 0.46 -7.99
C LEU A 159 -7.89 0.87 -7.72
N ARG A 160 -8.61 1.32 -8.77
CA ARG A 160 -10.04 1.65 -8.70
C ARG A 160 -10.91 0.44 -8.31
N ASP A 161 -10.70 -0.71 -8.93
CA ASP A 161 -11.44 -1.96 -8.65
C ASP A 161 -11.36 -2.32 -7.17
N ILE A 162 -10.15 -2.32 -6.59
CA ILE A 162 -9.96 -2.64 -5.16
C ILE A 162 -10.50 -1.53 -4.26
N TYR A 163 -10.28 -0.26 -4.59
CA TYR A 163 -10.77 0.88 -3.79
C TYR A 163 -12.31 0.88 -3.66
N GLN A 164 -13.00 0.45 -4.72
CA GLN A 164 -14.46 0.40 -4.79
C GLN A 164 -15.07 -0.86 -4.15
N LEU A 165 -14.25 -1.80 -3.64
CA LEU A 165 -14.78 -2.93 -2.88
C LEU A 165 -15.47 -2.43 -1.59
N PRO A 166 -16.59 -3.06 -1.17
CA PRO A 166 -17.32 -2.63 0.02
C PRO A 166 -16.42 -2.52 1.26
N GLY A 167 -16.39 -1.33 1.86
CA GLY A 167 -15.63 -1.04 3.09
C GLY A 167 -14.16 -0.66 2.90
N VAL A 168 -13.59 -0.76 1.70
CA VAL A 168 -12.16 -0.43 1.46
C VAL A 168 -11.89 1.07 1.46
N ALA A 169 -12.77 1.87 0.84
CA ALA A 169 -12.64 3.32 0.86
C ALA A 169 -12.63 3.89 2.29
N ASP A 170 -13.35 3.27 3.22
CA ASP A 170 -13.43 3.70 4.62
C ASP A 170 -12.11 3.50 5.39
N THR A 171 -11.21 2.62 4.91
CA THR A 171 -9.87 2.41 5.51
C THR A 171 -8.83 3.39 4.96
N CYS A 172 -9.21 4.26 4.02
CA CYS A 172 -8.30 5.08 3.23
C CYS A 172 -8.33 6.56 3.67
N ASP A 173 -7.82 6.86 4.87
CA ASP A 173 -7.76 8.24 5.40
C ASP A 173 -6.64 9.05 4.71
N LEU A 174 -7.04 9.80 3.68
CA LEU A 174 -6.17 10.67 2.89
C LEU A 174 -5.45 11.71 3.74
N GLU A 175 -6.15 12.34 4.69
CA GLU A 175 -5.60 13.44 5.48
C GLU A 175 -4.63 12.92 6.54
N ALA A 176 -4.93 11.78 7.17
CA ALA A 176 -3.97 11.11 8.05
C ALA A 176 -2.70 10.71 7.30
N ILE A 177 -2.82 10.10 6.12
CA ILE A 177 -1.67 9.73 5.29
C ILE A 177 -0.81 10.96 4.96
N LYS A 178 -1.41 12.03 4.44
CA LYS A 178 -0.66 13.23 4.06
C LYS A 178 0.03 13.88 5.26
N ARG A 179 -0.64 13.96 6.40
CA ARG A 179 -0.08 14.45 7.67
C ARG A 179 1.11 13.61 8.14
N ASP A 180 1.01 12.29 8.06
CA ASP A 180 2.09 11.41 8.50
C ASP A 180 3.33 11.51 7.63
N TYR A 181 3.17 11.52 6.31
CA TYR A 181 4.32 11.56 5.40
C TYR A 181 4.90 12.97 5.24
N TYR A 182 4.09 13.98 4.97
CA TYR A 182 4.62 15.33 4.76
C TYR A 182 4.91 16.06 6.08
N GLY A 183 4.23 15.73 7.17
CA GLY A 183 4.41 16.39 8.47
C GLY A 183 5.46 15.72 9.38
N ASN A 184 5.54 14.39 9.38
CA ASN A 184 6.35 13.65 10.38
C ASN A 184 7.62 12.98 9.83
N LEU A 185 7.87 13.06 8.52
CA LEU A 185 8.95 12.30 7.88
C LEU A 185 10.17 13.20 7.57
N PHE A 186 10.90 13.53 8.62
CA PHE A 186 12.21 14.19 8.53
C PHE A 186 13.27 13.20 7.99
N PRO A 187 14.25 13.61 7.16
CA PRO A 187 14.51 14.98 6.69
C PRO A 187 13.81 15.36 5.37
N LEU A 188 12.89 14.56 4.84
CA LEU A 188 12.43 14.70 3.45
C LEU A 188 11.59 15.97 3.20
N ASN A 189 10.86 16.47 4.18
CA ASN A 189 10.09 17.71 4.08
C ASN A 189 10.28 18.64 5.29
N PRO A 190 11.41 19.38 5.38
CA PRO A 190 11.72 20.21 6.55
C PRO A 190 10.68 21.30 6.84
N GLY A 191 10.02 21.82 5.80
CA GLY A 191 8.99 22.85 5.93
C GLY A 191 7.63 22.34 6.42
N GLN A 192 7.44 21.01 6.47
CA GLN A 192 6.19 20.35 6.89
C GLN A 192 4.93 20.82 6.13
N ILE A 193 5.11 21.46 4.97
CA ILE A 193 4.00 21.88 4.12
C ILE A 193 3.36 20.63 3.52
N ILE A 194 2.06 20.49 3.73
CA ILE A 194 1.26 19.40 3.20
C ILE A 194 0.62 19.87 1.88
N PRO A 195 0.86 19.20 0.74
CA PRO A 195 0.24 19.56 -0.53
C PRO A 195 -1.28 19.50 -0.47
N SER A 196 -1.98 20.33 -1.25
CA SER A 196 -3.44 20.28 -1.35
C SER A 196 -3.93 19.08 -2.16
N GLY A 197 -3.26 18.74 -3.26
CA GLY A 197 -3.60 17.60 -4.11
C GLY A 197 -3.00 16.26 -3.65
N PRO A 198 -3.16 15.21 -4.49
CA PRO A 198 -4.04 15.16 -5.67
C PRO A 198 -5.52 15.03 -5.28
N ASP A 199 -6.41 15.37 -6.21
CA ASP A 199 -7.83 14.95 -6.12
C ASP A 199 -7.92 13.44 -6.38
N ILE A 200 -8.60 12.71 -5.50
CA ILE A 200 -8.77 11.26 -5.56
C ILE A 200 -10.16 10.84 -6.04
N THR A 201 -11.03 11.78 -6.46
CA THR A 201 -12.37 11.47 -6.98
C THR A 201 -12.32 10.55 -8.20
N ASN A 202 -11.21 10.57 -8.95
CA ASN A 202 -10.95 9.64 -10.05
C ASN A 202 -10.93 8.16 -9.62
N LEU A 203 -10.73 7.86 -8.32
CA LEU A 203 -10.81 6.49 -7.80
C LEU A 203 -12.23 5.91 -7.80
N LEU A 204 -13.25 6.76 -7.93
CA LEU A 204 -14.67 6.38 -8.01
C LEU A 204 -15.17 6.22 -9.45
N GLU A 205 -14.33 6.50 -10.45
CA GLU A 205 -14.69 6.28 -11.85
C GLU A 205 -14.81 4.77 -12.17
N PRO A 206 -15.68 4.37 -13.11
CA PRO A 206 -15.79 2.97 -13.54
C PRO A 206 -14.43 2.39 -13.97
N HIS A 207 -14.13 1.16 -13.53
CA HIS A 207 -12.88 0.47 -13.85
C HIS A 207 -13.01 -0.61 -14.92
N HIS A 208 -14.21 -1.15 -15.15
CA HIS A 208 -14.53 -2.15 -16.18
C HIS A 208 -13.75 -3.47 -16.11
N ARG A 209 -13.13 -3.76 -14.96
CA ARG A 209 -12.30 -4.97 -14.75
C ARG A 209 -13.10 -6.21 -14.39
N GLU A 210 -14.40 -6.07 -14.11
CA GLU A 210 -15.34 -7.17 -13.89
C GLU A 210 -15.52 -8.10 -15.10
N LYS A 211 -15.01 -7.68 -16.27
CA LYS A 211 -15.08 -8.43 -17.54
C LYS A 211 -13.87 -9.33 -17.80
N LEU A 212 -12.83 -9.23 -16.97
CA LEU A 212 -11.58 -10.01 -17.07
C LEU A 212 -11.63 -11.29 -16.23
#